data_AF-A0A7I8CTB4-F1
#
_entry.id   AF-A0A7I8CTB4-F1
#
_cell.length_a   1.000
_cell.length_b   1.000
_cell.length_c   1.000
_cell.angle_alpha   90.00
_cell.angle_beta   90.00
_cell.angle_gamma   90.00
#
_symmetry.space_group_name_H-M   'P 1'
#
loop_
_entity.id
_entity.type
_entity.pdbx_description
1 polymer ?
#
loop_
_entity_poly.entity_id
_entity_poly.type
_entity_poly.pdbx_seq_one_letter_code
_entity_poly.pdbx_strand_id
1 'polypeptide(L)'
;MGKMNQNQTVANQKLVSPLKGSVAKTKAKKKKEFKVSVDLTGNVKIVGRPDFNTRAKKLIPKADQGMDLDRRHLVHYDEEIKPYGELVIQKVVAKHGAGTGAVIKAALMSRGCARLPSSDEALYQRLITEVNSSVANLVPDDASINKAIEIVRANLRKLRQQWVHDPEVLRIFSEMDKNNYHQATDKLKFQASLSLLITGASTDITAAVQLINKDLLDLINGSQTAHELYILIGELENSVTFDISQKASREKIAFTNEWRRAREAHEANARSGVDNADEMLAHLVSLIEKY
;
A
#
# COMPACT_ATOMS: atom_id res chain seq x y z
N MET A 1 -44.70 62.67 -35.65
CA MET A 1 -44.69 62.27 -37.08
C MET A 1 -43.39 62.73 -37.72
N GLY A 2 -42.63 61.81 -38.35
CA GLY A 2 -41.43 62.08 -39.17
C GLY A 2 -40.15 62.39 -38.37
N LYS A 3 -38.95 61.89 -38.70
CA LYS A 3 -38.47 61.19 -39.90
C LYS A 3 -37.32 60.23 -39.56
N MET A 4 -37.22 59.18 -40.37
CA MET A 4 -36.06 58.30 -40.53
C MET A 4 -34.81 59.09 -40.91
N ASN A 5 -33.63 58.59 -40.50
CA ASN A 5 -32.57 58.35 -41.47
C ASN A 5 -31.70 57.16 -41.07
N GLN A 6 -31.49 56.29 -42.06
CA GLN A 6 -30.62 55.13 -42.01
C GLN A 6 -29.16 55.58 -42.10
N ASN A 7 -28.27 54.89 -41.39
CA ASN A 7 -26.94 54.60 -41.91
C ASN A 7 -26.42 53.32 -41.24
N GLN A 8 -26.46 52.24 -42.02
CA GLN A 8 -25.71 51.02 -41.78
C GLN A 8 -24.23 51.33 -42.01
N THR A 9 -23.38 50.94 -41.07
CA THR A 9 -21.96 50.70 -41.35
C THR A 9 -21.56 49.42 -40.65
N VAL A 10 -21.33 48.40 -41.47
CA VAL A 10 -20.85 47.08 -41.07
C VAL A 10 -19.36 47.24 -40.72
N ALA A 11 -19.00 47.04 -39.46
CA ALA A 11 -17.61 46.95 -39.03
C ALA A 11 -17.37 45.59 -38.36
N ASN A 12 -16.61 44.76 -39.07
CA ASN A 12 -16.06 43.48 -38.66
C ASN A 12 -15.51 43.50 -37.22
N GLN A 13 -16.24 42.91 -36.27
CA GLN A 13 -15.62 42.42 -35.04
C GLN A 13 -14.97 41.07 -35.34
N LYS A 14 -13.67 41.11 -35.64
CA LYS A 14 -12.79 39.94 -35.58
C LYS A 14 -12.92 39.31 -34.20
N LEU A 15 -13.34 38.05 -34.16
CA LEU A 15 -13.15 37.16 -33.03
C LEU A 15 -11.68 37.23 -32.59
N VAL A 16 -11.46 37.69 -31.37
CA VAL A 16 -10.17 37.55 -30.70
C VAL A 16 -10.07 36.10 -30.26
N SER A 17 -9.38 35.31 -31.07
CA SER A 17 -8.96 33.95 -30.74
C SER A 17 -8.19 33.97 -29.41
N PRO A 18 -8.49 33.10 -28.44
CA PRO A 18 -7.64 32.96 -27.27
C PRO A 18 -6.27 32.46 -27.72
N LEU A 19 -5.23 33.16 -27.26
CA LEU A 19 -3.83 32.84 -27.44
C LEU A 19 -3.59 31.34 -27.25
N LYS A 20 -3.12 30.67 -28.30
CA LYS A 20 -2.53 29.33 -28.24
C LYS A 20 -1.30 29.40 -27.32
N GLY A 21 -1.51 29.23 -26.02
CA GLY A 21 -0.45 28.81 -25.12
C GLY A 21 0.06 27.47 -25.63
N SER A 22 1.31 27.44 -26.05
CA SER A 22 2.02 26.21 -26.33
C SER A 22 2.03 25.39 -25.04
N VAL A 23 1.13 24.41 -24.94
CA VAL A 23 1.23 23.36 -23.93
C VAL A 23 2.55 22.66 -24.23
N ALA A 24 3.58 23.00 -23.46
CA ALA A 24 4.83 22.27 -23.49
C ALA A 24 4.48 20.81 -23.28
N LYS A 25 4.64 19.98 -24.32
CA LYS A 25 4.52 18.53 -24.21
C LYS A 25 5.47 18.12 -23.10
N THR A 26 4.93 17.85 -21.92
CA THR A 26 5.67 17.32 -20.79
C THR A 26 6.30 16.03 -21.33
N LYS A 27 7.63 16.01 -21.49
CA LYS A 27 8.34 14.81 -21.94
C LYS A 27 7.83 13.66 -21.08
N ALA A 28 7.19 12.67 -21.70
CA ALA A 28 6.70 11.49 -21.00
C ALA A 28 7.87 10.94 -20.19
N LYS A 29 7.76 11.02 -18.86
CA LYS A 29 8.77 10.54 -17.93
C LYS A 29 8.95 9.06 -18.28
N LYS A 30 10.11 8.67 -18.84
CA LYS A 30 10.39 7.26 -19.15
C LYS A 30 10.02 6.45 -17.92
N LYS A 31 9.01 5.59 -18.03
CA LYS A 31 8.66 4.66 -16.95
C LYS A 31 9.94 3.88 -16.66
N LYS A 32 10.45 3.96 -15.43
CA LYS A 32 11.59 3.15 -15.03
C LYS A 32 11.17 1.69 -15.23
N GLU A 33 11.91 0.95 -16.04
CA GLU A 33 11.68 -0.48 -16.21
C GLU A 33 11.87 -1.18 -14.88
N PHE A 34 11.00 -2.17 -14.60
CA PHE A 34 11.13 -3.00 -13.42
C PHE A 34 12.43 -3.82 -13.53
N LYS A 35 13.25 -3.77 -12.48
CA LYS A 35 14.52 -4.50 -12.43
C LYS A 35 14.82 -4.95 -11.01
N VAL A 36 15.39 -6.15 -10.89
CA VAL A 36 16.02 -6.63 -9.66
C VAL A 36 17.51 -6.77 -9.96
N SER A 37 18.36 -6.10 -9.19
CA SER A 37 19.82 -6.14 -9.38
C SER A 37 20.51 -6.54 -8.09
N VAL A 38 21.59 -7.31 -8.21
CA VAL A 38 22.49 -7.63 -7.09
C VAL A 38 23.83 -6.95 -7.38
N ASP A 39 24.33 -6.19 -6.42
CA ASP A 39 25.64 -5.56 -6.55
C ASP A 39 26.78 -6.51 -6.15
N LEU A 40 28.02 -6.04 -6.31
CA LEU A 40 29.22 -6.84 -6.00
C LEU A 40 29.35 -7.20 -4.52
N THR A 41 28.64 -6.50 -3.64
CA THR A 41 28.60 -6.77 -2.19
C THR A 41 27.45 -7.69 -1.80
N GLY A 42 26.66 -8.17 -2.78
CA GLY A 42 25.51 -9.02 -2.55
C GLY A 42 24.25 -8.24 -2.13
N ASN A 43 24.28 -6.90 -2.13
CA ASN A 43 23.08 -6.14 -1.83
C ASN A 43 22.10 -6.21 -2.99
N VAL A 44 20.84 -6.46 -2.66
CA VAL A 44 19.76 -6.55 -3.63
C VAL A 44 19.02 -5.23 -3.68
N LYS A 45 18.73 -4.77 -4.89
CA LYS A 45 17.92 -3.58 -5.13
C LYS A 45 16.82 -3.88 -6.12
N ILE A 46 15.59 -3.61 -5.74
CA ILE A 46 14.42 -3.67 -6.60
C ILE A 46 14.08 -2.25 -7.05
N VAL A 47 14.04 -2.03 -8.36
CA VAL A 47 13.67 -0.75 -8.96
C VAL A 47 12.30 -0.89 -9.62
N GLY A 48 11.38 -0.01 -9.22
CA GLY A 48 10.03 0.02 -9.74
C GLY A 48 9.15 -1.13 -9.23
N ARG A 49 8.03 -1.31 -9.92
CA ARG A 49 7.02 -2.32 -9.64
C ARG A 49 6.80 -3.16 -10.89
N PRO A 50 6.77 -4.50 -10.80
CA PRO A 50 6.53 -5.34 -11.95
C PRO A 50 5.08 -5.17 -12.40
N ASP A 51 4.87 -5.28 -13.72
CA ASP A 51 3.53 -5.47 -14.24
C ASP A 51 2.94 -6.79 -13.73
N PHE A 52 1.61 -6.85 -13.64
CA PHE A 52 0.93 -8.10 -13.31
C PHE A 52 1.19 -9.19 -14.35
N ASN A 53 1.35 -10.42 -13.87
CA ASN A 53 1.36 -11.61 -14.72
C ASN A 53 0.00 -11.76 -15.44
N THR A 54 -0.04 -12.62 -16.45
CA THR A 54 -1.25 -12.84 -17.26
C THR A 54 -2.46 -13.31 -16.43
N ARG A 55 -2.24 -14.05 -15.33
CA ARG A 55 -3.33 -14.57 -14.49
C ARG A 55 -3.98 -13.44 -13.69
N ALA A 56 -3.19 -12.63 -12.99
CA ALA A 56 -3.67 -11.46 -12.26
C ALA A 56 -4.30 -10.41 -13.20
N LYS A 57 -3.82 -10.30 -14.45
CA LYS A 57 -4.48 -9.48 -15.47
C LYS A 57 -5.86 -9.99 -15.87
N LYS A 58 -6.07 -11.31 -15.86
CA LYS A 58 -7.36 -11.97 -16.16
C LYS A 58 -8.37 -11.89 -15.01
N LEU A 59 -7.93 -11.56 -13.80
CA LEU A 59 -8.83 -11.02 -12.77
C LEU A 59 -9.25 -9.62 -13.22
N ILE A 60 -10.14 -9.58 -14.20
CA ILE A 60 -10.87 -8.36 -14.53
C ILE A 60 -11.97 -8.29 -13.48
N PRO A 61 -11.98 -7.27 -12.61
CA PRO A 61 -13.13 -7.04 -11.76
C PRO A 61 -14.35 -6.88 -12.68
N LYS A 62 -15.35 -7.76 -12.57
CA LYS A 62 -16.60 -7.55 -13.30
C LYS A 62 -17.24 -6.34 -12.64
N ALA A 63 -17.33 -5.22 -13.36
CA ALA A 63 -18.12 -4.07 -12.93
C ALA A 63 -19.56 -4.55 -12.74
N ASP A 64 -19.91 -4.89 -11.50
CA ASP A 64 -21.30 -5.14 -11.15
C ASP A 64 -21.93 -3.77 -10.93
N GLN A 65 -23.08 -3.54 -11.55
CA GLN A 65 -23.92 -2.35 -11.31
C GLN A 65 -23.32 -0.99 -11.70
N GLY A 66 -22.31 -0.94 -12.58
CA GLY A 66 -21.74 0.33 -13.06
C GLY A 66 -20.70 0.96 -12.13
N MET A 67 -20.19 0.21 -11.15
CA MET A 67 -19.07 0.62 -10.30
C MET A 67 -17.73 0.40 -11.00
N ASP A 68 -16.85 1.41 -10.94
CA ASP A 68 -15.45 1.28 -11.35
C ASP A 68 -14.69 0.50 -10.27
N LEU A 69 -14.41 -0.76 -10.57
CA LEU A 69 -13.68 -1.64 -9.68
C LEU A 69 -12.17 -1.60 -10.00
N ASP A 70 -11.35 -1.54 -8.95
CA ASP A 70 -9.89 -1.65 -9.02
C ASP A 70 -9.38 -2.82 -8.16
N ARG A 71 -8.12 -3.22 -8.36
CA ARG A 71 -7.44 -4.29 -7.62
C ARG A 71 -6.61 -3.70 -6.50
N ARG A 72 -6.90 -4.09 -5.26
CA ARG A 72 -6.13 -3.70 -4.08
C ARG A 72 -5.20 -4.81 -3.61
N HIS A 73 -3.99 -4.43 -3.20
CA HIS A 73 -3.05 -5.29 -2.48
C HIS A 73 -3.43 -5.35 -1.00
N LEU A 74 -3.54 -6.55 -0.44
CA LEU A 74 -3.68 -6.72 1.01
C LEU A 74 -2.31 -6.59 1.72
N VAL A 75 -1.26 -7.13 1.10
CA VAL A 75 0.13 -6.93 1.46
C VAL A 75 0.73 -5.94 0.47
N HIS A 76 1.12 -4.77 0.97
CA HIS A 76 1.50 -3.63 0.13
C HIS A 76 2.80 -3.86 -0.61
N TYR A 77 2.82 -3.52 -1.90
CA TYR A 77 4.00 -3.75 -2.71
C TYR A 77 5.21 -2.94 -2.23
N ASP A 78 5.07 -1.60 -2.18
CA ASP A 78 6.21 -0.71 -1.88
C ASP A 78 6.65 -0.76 -0.42
N GLU A 79 5.77 -1.20 0.48
CA GLU A 79 5.96 -1.14 1.92
C GLU A 79 6.35 -2.48 2.53
N GLU A 80 5.87 -3.58 1.95
CA GLU A 80 5.99 -4.91 2.55
C GLU A 80 6.68 -5.87 1.58
N ILE A 81 6.12 -6.07 0.39
CA ILE A 81 6.65 -7.05 -0.58
C ILE A 81 8.04 -6.66 -1.05
N LYS A 82 8.24 -5.40 -1.43
CA LYS A 82 9.49 -4.94 -2.02
C LYS A 82 10.63 -4.96 -0.99
N PRO A 83 10.53 -4.34 0.20
CA PRO A 83 11.61 -4.39 1.19
C PRO A 83 11.89 -5.81 1.67
N TYR A 84 10.85 -6.62 1.90
CA TYR A 84 11.04 -8.01 2.31
C TYR A 84 11.63 -8.86 1.18
N GLY A 85 11.23 -8.63 -0.07
CA GLY A 85 11.81 -9.28 -1.24
C GLY A 85 13.30 -8.95 -1.43
N GLU A 86 13.70 -7.69 -1.24
CA GLU A 86 15.11 -7.28 -1.23
C GLU A 86 15.89 -8.07 -0.16
N LEU A 87 15.38 -8.10 1.08
CA LEU A 87 16.01 -8.80 2.19
C LEU A 87 16.10 -10.32 1.97
N VAL A 88 15.01 -10.96 1.53
CA VAL A 88 14.95 -12.41 1.26
C VAL A 88 15.98 -12.78 0.20
N ILE A 89 15.98 -12.10 -0.95
CA ILE A 89 16.92 -12.42 -2.03
C ILE A 89 18.35 -12.19 -1.55
N GLN A 90 18.62 -11.11 -0.81
CA GLN A 90 19.94 -10.83 -0.27
C GLN A 90 20.44 -11.96 0.65
N LYS A 91 19.57 -12.45 1.54
CA LYS A 91 19.90 -13.56 2.46
C LYS A 91 20.13 -14.88 1.72
N VAL A 92 19.31 -15.18 0.71
CA VAL A 92 19.48 -16.39 -0.11
C VAL A 92 20.77 -16.32 -0.93
N VAL A 93 21.09 -15.17 -1.53
CA VAL A 93 22.36 -14.94 -2.24
C VAL A 93 23.55 -15.14 -1.30
N ALA A 94 23.51 -14.55 -0.10
CA ALA A 94 24.56 -14.68 0.89
C ALA A 94 24.78 -16.13 1.37
N LYS A 95 23.69 -16.90 1.50
CA LYS A 95 23.74 -18.30 1.95
C LYS A 95 24.21 -19.27 0.86
N HIS A 96 23.67 -19.14 -0.36
CA HIS A 96 23.81 -20.16 -1.40
C HIS A 96 24.81 -19.81 -2.49
N GLY A 97 25.20 -18.54 -2.63
CA GLY A 97 26.12 -18.08 -3.68
C GLY A 97 25.66 -18.54 -5.06
N ALA A 98 26.50 -19.33 -5.75
CA ALA A 98 26.19 -19.88 -7.08
C ALA A 98 24.97 -20.82 -7.13
N GLY A 99 24.52 -21.35 -5.98
CA GLY A 99 23.32 -22.19 -5.88
C GLY A 99 22.00 -21.42 -5.82
N THR A 100 22.02 -20.09 -5.72
CA THR A 100 20.84 -19.25 -5.48
C THR A 100 19.74 -19.44 -6.53
N GLY A 101 20.09 -19.44 -7.82
CA GLY A 101 19.13 -19.69 -8.90
C GLY A 101 18.39 -21.02 -8.74
N ALA A 102 19.07 -22.09 -8.33
CA ALA A 102 18.45 -23.40 -8.15
C ALA A 102 17.43 -23.40 -7.00
N VAL A 103 17.76 -22.75 -5.89
CA VAL A 103 16.90 -22.64 -4.70
C VAL A 103 15.63 -21.84 -5.01
N ILE A 104 15.77 -20.65 -5.63
CA ILE A 104 14.61 -19.83 -6.02
C ILE A 104 13.74 -20.55 -7.06
N LYS A 105 14.38 -21.23 -8.02
CA LYS A 105 13.65 -22.03 -9.02
C LYS A 105 12.84 -23.15 -8.36
N ALA A 106 13.43 -23.88 -7.41
CA ALA A 106 12.73 -24.92 -6.67
C ALA A 106 11.55 -24.35 -5.86
N ALA A 107 11.75 -23.21 -5.19
CA ALA A 107 10.69 -22.53 -4.43
C ALA A 107 9.51 -22.14 -5.35
N LEU A 108 9.78 -21.53 -6.51
CA LEU A 108 8.76 -21.17 -7.49
C LEU A 108 8.05 -22.39 -8.09
N MET A 109 8.79 -23.47 -8.40
CA MET A 109 8.21 -24.72 -8.89
C MET A 109 7.31 -25.41 -7.87
N SER A 110 7.65 -25.35 -6.57
CA SER A 110 6.79 -25.88 -5.51
C SER A 110 5.44 -25.16 -5.40
N ARG A 111 5.42 -23.91 -5.87
CA ARG A 111 4.24 -23.09 -6.07
C ARG A 111 3.73 -23.17 -7.50
N GLY A 112 3.99 -24.24 -8.26
CA GLY A 112 3.41 -24.49 -9.59
C GLY A 112 3.82 -23.53 -10.72
N CYS A 113 4.80 -22.64 -10.50
CA CYS A 113 5.31 -21.77 -11.57
C CYS A 113 6.15 -22.59 -12.57
N ALA A 114 5.70 -22.63 -13.82
CA ALA A 114 6.37 -23.32 -14.92
C ALA A 114 7.14 -22.36 -15.85
N ARG A 115 8.01 -22.92 -16.70
CA ARG A 115 8.80 -22.20 -17.72
C ARG A 115 9.62 -21.04 -17.11
N LEU A 116 10.34 -21.36 -16.04
CA LEU A 116 11.14 -20.38 -15.32
C LEU A 116 12.42 -20.00 -16.09
N PRO A 117 12.89 -18.75 -15.98
CA PRO A 117 14.14 -18.30 -16.59
C PRO A 117 15.35 -19.10 -16.11
N SER A 118 16.41 -19.10 -16.92
CA SER A 118 17.67 -19.75 -16.57
C SER A 118 18.66 -18.83 -15.87
N SER A 119 18.55 -17.50 -16.05
CA SER A 119 19.43 -16.54 -15.38
C SER A 119 18.88 -16.15 -14.02
N ASP A 120 19.77 -15.99 -13.06
CA ASP A 120 19.48 -15.59 -11.68
C ASP A 120 18.71 -14.25 -11.63
N GLU A 121 19.18 -13.24 -12.35
CA GLU A 121 18.51 -11.93 -12.39
C GLU A 121 17.06 -12.03 -12.87
N ALA A 122 16.82 -12.82 -13.92
CA ALA A 122 15.47 -13.03 -14.44
C ALA A 122 14.62 -13.90 -13.50
N LEU A 123 15.22 -14.84 -12.77
CA LEU A 123 14.55 -15.61 -11.71
C LEU A 123 14.11 -14.70 -10.57
N TYR A 124 14.95 -13.75 -10.15
CA TYR A 124 14.60 -12.80 -9.09
C TYR A 124 13.47 -11.88 -9.53
N GLN A 125 13.54 -11.36 -10.77
CA GLN A 125 12.44 -10.59 -11.36
C GLN A 125 11.16 -11.42 -11.44
N ARG A 126 11.26 -12.71 -11.82
CA ARG A 126 10.11 -13.61 -11.87
C ARG A 126 9.51 -13.85 -10.50
N LEU A 127 10.33 -14.07 -9.47
CA LEU A 127 9.88 -14.23 -8.08
C LEU A 127 9.03 -13.05 -7.63
N ILE A 128 9.56 -11.83 -7.76
CA ILE A 128 8.86 -10.61 -7.34
C ILE A 128 7.60 -10.35 -8.18
N THR A 129 7.64 -10.69 -9.48
CA THR A 129 6.46 -10.60 -10.35
C THR A 129 5.34 -11.53 -9.89
N GLU A 130 5.65 -12.77 -9.53
CA GLU A 130 4.64 -13.75 -9.06
C GLU A 130 4.07 -13.35 -7.70
N VAL A 131 4.91 -12.87 -6.77
CA VAL A 131 4.44 -12.38 -5.46
C VAL A 131 3.54 -11.14 -5.62
N ASN A 132 3.93 -10.16 -6.44
CA ASN A 132 3.11 -8.97 -6.73
C ASN A 132 1.78 -9.34 -7.43
N SER A 133 1.77 -10.44 -8.18
CA SER A 133 0.61 -10.92 -8.94
C SER A 133 -0.18 -12.02 -8.23
N SER A 134 0.03 -12.21 -6.92
CA SER A 134 -0.73 -13.19 -6.15
C SER A 134 -2.22 -12.83 -6.13
N VAL A 135 -3.06 -13.77 -6.54
CA VAL A 135 -4.53 -13.60 -6.55
C VAL A 135 -5.08 -13.49 -5.13
N ALA A 136 -4.56 -14.28 -4.18
CA ALA A 136 -4.89 -14.18 -2.77
C ALA A 136 -4.67 -12.75 -2.23
N ASN A 137 -3.63 -12.09 -2.74
CA ASN A 137 -3.24 -10.74 -2.36
C ASN A 137 -3.96 -9.63 -3.15
N LEU A 138 -4.73 -9.96 -4.19
CA LEU A 138 -5.43 -9.00 -5.05
C LEU A 138 -6.94 -9.09 -4.81
N VAL A 139 -7.51 -8.10 -4.12
CA VAL A 139 -8.96 -8.02 -3.88
C VAL A 139 -9.58 -7.00 -4.82
N PRO A 140 -10.61 -7.36 -5.61
CA PRO A 140 -11.39 -6.40 -6.35
C PRO A 140 -12.27 -5.59 -5.39
N ASP A 141 -12.27 -4.27 -5.51
CA ASP A 141 -13.09 -3.36 -4.70
C ASP A 141 -13.34 -2.06 -5.46
N ASP A 142 -14.28 -1.22 -5.00
CA ASP A 142 -14.57 0.09 -5.58
C ASP A 142 -13.31 0.97 -5.56
N ALA A 143 -12.97 1.59 -6.70
CA ALA A 143 -11.80 2.44 -6.84
C ALA A 143 -11.79 3.62 -5.85
N SER A 144 -12.95 4.19 -5.55
CA SER A 144 -13.13 5.27 -4.56
C SER A 144 -12.87 4.77 -3.14
N ILE A 145 -13.35 3.56 -2.80
CA ILE A 145 -13.09 2.92 -1.50
C ILE A 145 -11.59 2.62 -1.35
N ASN A 146 -10.97 2.06 -2.39
CA ASN A 146 -9.52 1.81 -2.41
C ASN A 146 -8.73 3.10 -2.17
N LYS A 147 -9.11 4.19 -2.86
CA LYS A 147 -8.43 5.47 -2.67
C LYS A 147 -8.66 6.05 -1.28
N ALA A 148 -9.85 5.87 -0.72
CA ALA A 148 -10.19 6.28 0.62
C ALA A 148 -9.35 5.56 1.69
N ILE A 149 -9.24 4.23 1.59
CA ILE A 149 -8.41 3.41 2.49
C ILE A 149 -6.97 3.92 2.53
N GLU A 150 -6.37 4.20 1.37
CA GLU A 150 -5.00 4.70 1.29
C GLU A 150 -4.83 6.09 1.95
N ILE A 151 -5.81 6.97 1.81
CA ILE A 151 -5.81 8.28 2.47
C ILE A 151 -5.85 8.11 3.99
N VAL A 152 -6.75 7.26 4.50
CA VAL A 152 -6.89 7.01 5.93
C VAL A 152 -5.61 6.40 6.51
N ARG A 153 -5.01 5.42 5.84
CA ARG A 153 -3.73 4.83 6.26
C ARG A 153 -2.61 5.85 6.28
N ALA A 154 -2.50 6.70 5.26
CA ALA A 154 -1.49 7.74 5.23
C ALA A 154 -1.64 8.71 6.41
N ASN A 155 -2.87 9.07 6.78
CA ASN A 155 -3.15 9.91 7.94
C ASN A 155 -2.76 9.22 9.26
N LEU A 156 -3.15 7.96 9.45
CA LEU A 156 -2.81 7.17 10.63
C LEU A 156 -1.30 6.97 10.78
N ARG A 157 -0.57 6.73 9.69
CA ARG A 157 0.89 6.65 9.71
C ARG A 157 1.55 7.95 10.10
N LYS A 158 1.05 9.05 9.55
CA LYS A 158 1.54 10.39 9.90
C LYS A 158 1.34 10.65 11.40
N LEU A 159 0.18 10.29 11.94
CA LEU A 159 -0.09 10.36 13.37
C LEU A 159 0.89 9.50 14.17
N ARG A 160 1.08 8.23 13.78
CA ARG A 160 1.98 7.31 14.49
C ARG A 160 3.43 7.79 14.46
N GLN A 161 3.89 8.30 13.31
CA GLN A 161 5.22 8.90 13.18
C GLN A 161 5.38 10.13 14.07
N GLN A 162 4.34 10.97 14.17
CA GLN A 162 4.34 12.10 15.10
C GLN A 162 4.48 11.62 16.55
N TRP A 163 3.72 10.60 16.95
CA TRP A 163 3.76 10.04 18.30
C TRP A 163 5.13 9.45 18.70
N VAL A 164 5.83 8.80 17.77
CA VAL A 164 7.18 8.25 18.04
C VAL A 164 8.22 9.35 18.30
N HIS A 165 7.96 10.58 17.86
CA HIS A 165 8.85 11.73 18.02
C HIS A 165 8.31 12.82 18.95
N ASP A 166 7.12 12.64 19.53
CA ASP A 166 6.50 13.60 20.43
C ASP A 166 6.93 13.30 21.88
N PRO A 167 7.74 14.18 22.52
CA PRO A 167 8.22 13.97 23.88
C PRO A 167 7.10 13.81 24.90
N GLU A 168 5.95 14.44 24.68
CA GLU A 168 4.81 14.34 25.59
C GLU A 168 4.14 12.97 25.47
N VAL A 169 3.99 12.46 24.25
CA VAL A 169 3.46 11.11 24.00
C VAL A 169 4.41 10.04 24.56
N LEU A 170 5.72 10.19 24.35
CA LEU A 170 6.73 9.29 24.92
C LEU A 170 6.73 9.31 26.46
N ARG A 171 6.52 10.48 27.06
CA ARG A 171 6.33 10.61 28.51
C ARG A 171 5.07 9.88 28.97
N ILE A 172 3.95 10.05 28.26
CA ILE A 172 2.69 9.35 28.57
C ILE A 172 2.91 7.83 28.55
N PHE A 173 3.63 7.30 27.56
CA PHE A 173 3.90 5.86 27.47
C PHE A 173 4.90 5.35 28.52
N SER A 174 5.86 6.17 28.97
CA SER A 174 6.86 5.77 29.98
C SER A 174 6.40 5.95 31.42
N GLU A 175 5.45 6.85 31.68
CA GLU A 175 4.90 7.12 33.01
C GLU A 175 3.58 6.37 33.28
N MET A 176 3.32 5.30 32.51
CA MET A 176 2.10 4.48 32.57
C MET A 176 1.85 3.73 33.90
N ASP A 177 2.57 4.09 34.96
CA ASP A 177 2.41 3.62 36.36
C ASP A 177 1.99 4.74 37.38
N LYS A 178 1.64 5.97 36.94
CA LYS A 178 1.18 7.08 37.80
C LYS A 178 -0.24 7.62 37.52
N ASN A 179 -0.94 8.00 38.60
CA ASN A 179 -2.37 8.35 38.79
C ASN A 179 -3.08 9.38 37.86
N ASN A 180 -2.68 9.63 36.60
CA ASN A 180 -3.29 10.64 35.71
C ASN A 180 -3.59 10.15 34.27
N TYR A 181 -3.87 8.86 34.06
CA TYR A 181 -3.99 8.27 32.71
C TYR A 181 -5.19 8.70 31.88
N HIS A 182 -6.33 8.99 32.50
CA HIS A 182 -7.55 9.28 31.73
C HIS A 182 -7.39 10.55 30.90
N GLN A 183 -6.89 11.63 31.51
CA GLN A 183 -6.65 12.90 30.80
C GLN A 183 -5.58 12.76 29.70
N ALA A 184 -4.54 11.96 29.93
CA ALA A 184 -3.51 11.67 28.92
C ALA A 184 -4.08 10.86 27.75
N THR A 185 -4.89 9.84 28.05
CA THR A 185 -5.54 8.99 27.05
C THR A 185 -6.54 9.82 26.22
N ASP A 186 -7.34 10.68 26.84
CA ASP A 186 -8.27 11.56 26.15
C ASP A 186 -7.57 12.55 25.22
N LYS A 187 -6.39 13.06 25.63
CA LYS A 187 -5.57 13.92 24.77
C LYS A 187 -5.08 13.16 23.51
N LEU A 188 -4.64 11.92 23.67
CA LEU A 188 -4.24 11.09 22.53
C LEU A 188 -5.42 10.72 21.63
N LYS A 189 -6.59 10.40 22.20
CA LYS A 189 -7.83 10.20 21.44
C LYS A 189 -8.20 11.43 20.64
N PHE A 190 -8.10 12.62 21.24
CA PHE A 190 -8.37 13.87 20.54
C PHE A 190 -7.41 14.09 19.37
N GLN A 191 -6.10 13.87 19.55
CA GLN A 191 -5.12 13.95 18.46
C GLN A 191 -5.43 12.94 17.34
N ALA A 192 -5.77 11.70 17.69
CA ALA A 192 -6.15 10.68 16.73
C ALA A 192 -7.40 11.09 15.95
N SER A 193 -8.44 11.58 16.63
CA SER A 193 -9.66 12.09 16.00
C SER A 193 -9.39 13.26 15.04
N LEU A 194 -8.50 14.18 15.41
CA LEU A 194 -8.10 15.28 14.52
C LEU A 194 -7.41 14.78 13.24
N SER A 195 -6.60 13.71 13.32
CA SER A 195 -5.94 13.12 12.15
C SER A 195 -6.93 12.48 11.15
N LEU A 196 -8.13 12.15 11.62
CA LEU A 196 -9.23 11.60 10.83
C LEU A 196 -10.21 12.67 10.34
N LEU A 197 -9.98 13.96 10.61
CA LEU A 197 -10.81 15.01 10.03
C LEU A 197 -10.43 15.23 8.57
N ILE A 198 -11.43 15.14 7.69
CA ILE A 198 -11.30 15.62 6.31
C ILE A 198 -11.88 17.02 6.18
N THR A 199 -11.11 17.91 5.57
CA THR A 199 -11.54 19.22 5.11
C THR A 199 -11.51 19.26 3.58
N GLY A 200 -12.62 19.56 2.91
CA GLY A 200 -12.67 19.65 1.45
C GLY A 200 -14.08 19.51 0.86
N ALA A 201 -14.17 19.64 -0.46
CA ALA A 201 -15.42 19.44 -1.19
C ALA A 201 -15.81 17.95 -1.23
N SER A 202 -17.12 17.68 -1.20
CA SER A 202 -17.66 16.31 -1.21
C SER A 202 -17.48 15.66 -2.59
N THR A 203 -16.90 14.47 -2.58
CA THR A 203 -16.65 13.53 -3.69
C THR A 203 -16.91 12.11 -3.17
N ASP A 204 -17.07 11.13 -4.06
CA ASP A 204 -17.25 9.72 -3.67
C ASP A 204 -16.10 9.21 -2.80
N ILE A 205 -14.86 9.64 -3.09
CA ILE A 205 -13.68 9.32 -2.27
C ILE A 205 -13.81 9.93 -0.87
N THR A 206 -14.15 11.22 -0.74
CA THR A 206 -14.27 11.85 0.59
C THR A 206 -15.44 11.30 1.40
N ALA A 207 -16.53 10.91 0.74
CA ALA A 207 -17.66 10.25 1.40
C ALA A 207 -17.25 8.86 1.93
N ALA A 208 -16.51 8.08 1.14
CA ALA A 208 -15.95 6.80 1.58
C ALA A 208 -14.97 6.97 2.74
N VAL A 209 -14.09 7.99 2.71
CA VAL A 209 -13.21 8.25 3.85
C VAL A 209 -14.00 8.64 5.10
N GLN A 210 -15.03 9.49 4.99
CA GLN A 210 -15.86 9.85 6.15
C GLN A 210 -16.54 8.63 6.77
N LEU A 211 -17.01 7.69 5.95
CA LEU A 211 -17.59 6.44 6.42
C LEU A 211 -16.57 5.60 7.20
N ILE A 212 -15.37 5.40 6.63
CA ILE A 212 -14.27 4.69 7.32
C ILE A 212 -13.92 5.40 8.63
N ASN A 213 -13.72 6.72 8.59
CA ASN A 213 -13.31 7.49 9.77
C ASN A 213 -14.34 7.44 10.89
N LYS A 214 -15.63 7.41 10.57
CA LYS A 214 -16.69 7.24 11.57
C LYS A 214 -16.48 5.95 12.38
N ASP A 215 -16.28 4.83 11.71
CA ASP A 215 -16.10 3.53 12.37
C ASP A 215 -14.79 3.48 13.16
N LEU A 216 -13.73 4.13 12.64
CA LEU A 216 -12.46 4.24 13.37
C LEU A 216 -12.56 5.09 14.63
N LEU A 217 -13.35 6.17 14.60
CA LEU A 217 -13.57 7.02 15.76
C LEU A 217 -14.24 6.25 16.90
N ASP A 218 -15.19 5.35 16.58
CA ASP A 218 -15.82 4.49 17.58
C ASP A 218 -14.80 3.56 18.26
N LEU A 219 -13.88 2.97 17.49
CA LEU A 219 -12.79 2.14 18.03
C LEU A 219 -11.80 2.95 18.89
N ILE A 220 -11.40 4.13 18.41
CA ILE A 220 -10.50 5.04 19.14
C ILE A 220 -11.13 5.48 20.47
N ASN A 221 -12.42 5.84 20.45
CA ASN A 221 -13.14 6.26 21.64
C ASN A 221 -13.32 5.11 22.65
N GLY A 222 -13.45 3.87 22.16
CA GLY A 222 -13.55 2.66 22.97
C GLY A 222 -12.27 2.27 23.71
N SER A 223 -11.09 2.74 23.27
CA SER A 223 -9.81 2.43 23.90
C SER A 223 -9.75 2.96 25.33
N GLN A 224 -9.39 2.13 26.31
CA GLN A 224 -9.37 2.52 27.73
C GLN A 224 -8.04 3.12 28.15
N THR A 225 -6.96 2.79 27.45
CA THR A 225 -5.61 3.22 27.79
C THR A 225 -4.85 3.79 26.59
N ALA A 226 -3.87 4.65 26.87
CA ALA A 226 -2.94 5.16 25.87
C ALA A 226 -2.19 4.04 25.12
N HIS A 227 -1.80 2.97 25.81
CA HIS A 227 -1.11 1.83 25.20
C HIS A 227 -2.00 1.04 24.24
N GLU A 228 -3.24 0.75 24.67
CA GLU A 228 -4.24 0.12 23.82
C GLU A 228 -4.49 0.96 22.56
N LEU A 229 -4.65 2.27 22.72
CA LEU A 229 -4.83 3.18 21.58
C LEU A 229 -3.60 3.17 20.66
N TYR A 230 -2.38 3.16 21.20
CA TYR A 230 -1.16 3.09 20.39
C TYR A 230 -1.08 1.81 19.57
N ILE A 231 -1.39 0.66 20.18
CA ILE A 231 -1.47 -0.63 19.50
C ILE A 231 -2.55 -0.57 18.41
N LEU A 232 -3.76 -0.11 18.75
CA LEU A 232 -4.88 0.02 17.82
C LEU A 232 -4.50 0.87 16.60
N ILE A 233 -3.90 2.04 16.78
CA ILE A 233 -3.47 2.89 15.66
C ILE A 233 -2.41 2.17 14.80
N GLY A 234 -1.48 1.43 15.41
CA GLY A 234 -0.51 0.59 14.70
C GLY A 234 -1.14 -0.56 13.90
N GLU A 235 -2.24 -1.12 14.38
CA GLU A 235 -3.02 -2.13 13.64
C GLU A 235 -3.82 -1.48 12.49
N LEU A 236 -4.49 -0.37 12.77
CA LEU A 236 -5.34 0.35 11.82
C LEU A 236 -4.54 0.96 10.66
N GLU A 237 -3.35 1.50 10.89
CA GLU A 237 -2.53 2.08 9.80
C GLU A 237 -2.09 1.04 8.75
N ASN A 238 -2.13 -0.24 9.14
CA ASN A 238 -1.83 -1.39 8.30
C ASN A 238 -3.09 -2.13 7.86
N SER A 239 -4.27 -1.69 8.31
CA SER A 239 -5.54 -2.27 7.90
C SER A 239 -5.77 -1.99 6.42
N VAL A 240 -6.17 -3.04 5.72
CA VAL A 240 -6.32 -3.04 4.26
C VAL A 240 -7.76 -3.04 3.83
N THR A 241 -8.70 -3.09 4.77
CA THR A 241 -10.13 -3.20 4.50
C THR A 241 -10.96 -2.30 5.41
N PHE A 242 -10.44 -1.92 6.60
CA PHE A 242 -11.21 -1.22 7.65
C PHE A 242 -12.62 -1.82 7.88
N ASP A 243 -12.79 -3.11 7.61
CA ASP A 243 -14.03 -3.65 7.03
C ASP A 243 -15.31 -3.51 7.87
N ILE A 244 -16.32 -2.96 7.19
CA ILE A 244 -17.69 -2.66 7.62
C ILE A 244 -18.69 -3.80 7.20
N SER A 245 -18.29 -4.91 6.53
CA SER A 245 -19.00 -6.24 6.56
C SER A 245 -18.36 -7.35 5.70
N GLN A 246 -18.78 -8.62 5.76
CA GLN A 246 -18.45 -9.69 6.73
C GLN A 246 -17.84 -10.91 5.99
N LYS A 247 -16.96 -11.63 6.69
CA LYS A 247 -16.51 -13.02 6.47
C LYS A 247 -15.48 -13.30 5.35
N ALA A 248 -15.72 -12.97 4.08
CA ALA A 248 -14.74 -13.27 3.01
C ALA A 248 -13.44 -12.44 3.13
N SER A 249 -13.56 -11.26 3.74
CA SER A 249 -12.45 -10.37 4.08
C SER A 249 -11.68 -10.84 5.32
N ARG A 250 -12.34 -11.51 6.29
CA ARG A 250 -11.70 -11.92 7.54
C ARG A 250 -10.63 -12.98 7.33
N GLU A 251 -10.88 -13.96 6.47
CA GLU A 251 -9.89 -15.01 6.16
C GLU A 251 -8.69 -14.44 5.41
N LYS A 252 -8.92 -13.51 4.49
CA LYS A 252 -7.85 -12.81 3.77
C LYS A 252 -7.07 -11.84 4.67
N ILE A 253 -7.73 -11.15 5.60
CA ILE A 253 -7.09 -10.32 6.64
C ILE A 253 -6.30 -11.19 7.60
N ALA A 254 -6.86 -12.33 8.05
CA ALA A 254 -6.18 -13.26 8.94
C ALA A 254 -4.90 -13.80 8.28
N PHE A 255 -5.00 -14.25 7.03
CA PHE A 255 -3.85 -14.66 6.23
C PHE A 255 -2.82 -13.54 6.09
N THR A 256 -3.25 -12.32 5.79
CA THR A 256 -2.37 -11.14 5.65
C THR A 256 -1.66 -10.81 6.97
N ASN A 257 -2.38 -10.85 8.09
CA ASN A 257 -1.83 -10.57 9.41
C ASN A 257 -0.89 -11.67 9.89
N GLU A 258 -1.23 -12.93 9.61
CA GLU A 258 -0.34 -14.07 9.88
C GLU A 258 0.96 -13.93 9.08
N TRP A 259 0.85 -13.61 7.79
CA TRP A 259 1.99 -13.36 6.92
C TRP A 259 2.85 -12.19 7.44
N ARG A 260 2.25 -11.09 7.89
CA ARG A 260 2.96 -9.96 8.49
C ARG A 260 3.70 -10.33 9.77
N ARG A 261 3.05 -11.04 10.69
CA ARG A 261 3.67 -11.49 11.94
C ARG A 261 4.85 -12.42 11.68
N ALA A 262 4.69 -13.36 10.75
CA ALA A 262 5.77 -14.26 10.35
C ALA A 262 6.93 -13.49 9.70
N ARG A 263 6.64 -12.52 8.81
CA ARG A 263 7.65 -11.60 8.26
C ARG A 263 8.43 -10.88 9.37
N GLU A 264 7.74 -10.26 10.31
CA GLU A 264 8.37 -9.52 11.41
C GLU A 264 9.26 -10.42 12.28
N ALA A 265 8.81 -11.65 12.55
CA ALA A 265 9.62 -12.66 13.25
C ALA A 265 10.87 -13.03 12.44
N HIS A 266 10.74 -13.24 11.13
CA HIS A 266 11.88 -13.52 10.27
C HIS A 266 12.88 -12.36 10.21
N GLU A 267 12.40 -11.12 10.11
CA GLU A 267 13.24 -9.92 10.15
C GLU A 267 13.95 -9.77 11.51
N ALA A 268 13.26 -10.06 12.62
CA ALA A 268 13.86 -10.05 13.95
C ALA A 268 14.97 -11.11 14.11
N ASN A 269 14.73 -12.33 13.61
CA ASN A 269 15.72 -13.41 13.58
C ASN A 269 16.93 -13.02 12.73
N ALA A 270 16.68 -12.44 11.55
CA ALA A 270 17.74 -11.97 10.65
C ALA A 270 18.59 -10.85 11.27
N ARG A 271 17.99 -9.95 12.06
CA ARG A 271 18.71 -8.93 12.85
C ARG A 271 19.54 -9.54 13.98
N SER A 272 19.08 -10.66 14.54
CA SER A 272 19.76 -11.38 15.62
C SER A 272 20.84 -12.34 15.13
N GLY A 273 21.17 -12.34 13.83
CA GLY A 273 22.21 -13.18 13.24
C GLY A 273 21.81 -14.63 12.98
N VAL A 274 20.54 -15.00 13.19
CA VAL A 274 20.03 -16.34 12.88
C VAL A 274 19.97 -16.51 11.36
N ASP A 275 20.56 -17.58 10.82
CA ASP A 275 20.38 -17.95 9.42
C ASP A 275 19.01 -18.62 9.23
N ASN A 276 18.10 -17.89 8.59
CA ASN A 276 16.75 -18.33 8.25
C ASN A 276 16.42 -18.07 6.77
N ALA A 277 17.42 -17.97 5.88
CA ALA A 277 17.21 -17.53 4.50
C ALA A 277 16.19 -18.39 3.71
N ASP A 278 16.21 -19.70 3.91
CA ASP A 278 15.31 -20.63 3.21
C ASP A 278 13.87 -20.53 3.75
N GLU A 279 13.71 -20.33 5.06
CA GLU A 279 12.41 -20.10 5.68
C GLU A 279 11.82 -18.77 5.20
N MET A 280 12.65 -17.73 5.12
CA MET A 280 12.26 -16.43 4.59
C MET A 280 11.76 -16.53 3.16
N LEU A 281 12.47 -17.29 2.31
CA LEU A 281 12.06 -17.55 0.93
C LEU A 281 10.76 -18.34 0.88
N ALA A 282 10.63 -19.42 1.65
CA ALA A 282 9.42 -20.23 1.74
C ALA A 282 8.20 -19.38 2.18
N HIS A 283 8.42 -18.48 3.13
CA HIS A 283 7.44 -17.52 3.63
C HIS A 283 7.07 -16.47 2.56
N LEU A 284 8.04 -15.92 1.84
CA LEU A 284 7.75 -14.96 0.75
C LEU A 284 6.93 -15.62 -0.36
N VAL A 285 7.31 -16.83 -0.81
CA VAL A 285 6.55 -17.55 -1.84
C VAL A 285 5.23 -18.10 -1.31
N SER A 286 4.95 -18.04 0.00
CA SER A 286 3.65 -18.41 0.56
C SER A 286 2.52 -17.50 0.12
N LEU A 287 2.84 -16.26 -0.27
CA LEU A 287 1.89 -15.38 -0.94
C LEU A 287 1.44 -15.94 -2.28
N ILE A 288 2.24 -16.77 -2.96
CA ILE A 288 1.87 -17.36 -4.24
C ILE A 288 0.96 -18.57 -3.95
N GLU A 289 -0.29 -18.50 -4.42
CA GLU A 289 -1.21 -19.62 -4.37
C GLU A 289 -0.62 -20.83 -5.10
N LYS A 290 -0.70 -21.99 -4.46
CA LYS A 290 -0.27 -23.26 -5.06
C LYS A 290 -1.26 -23.61 -6.18
N TYR A 291 -0.72 -23.97 -7.34
CA TYR A 291 -1.49 -24.41 -8.51
C TYR A 291 -1.95 -25.85 -8.33
#